data_AF-A0A804U8M2-F1
#
_entry.id   AF-A0A804U8M2-F1
#
_cell.length_a   1.000
_cell.length_b   1.000
_cell.length_c   1.000
_cell.angle_alpha   90.00
_cell.angle_beta   90.00
_cell.angle_gamma   90.00
#
_symmetry.space_group_name_H-M   'P 1'
#
loop_
_entity.id
_entity.type
_entity.pdbx_description
1 polymer ?
#
loop_
_entity_poly.entity_id
_entity_poly.type
_entity_poly.pdbx_seq_one_letter_code
_entity_poly.pdbx_strand_id
1 'polypeptide(L)'
;MHLANCLCDNYLKDSLATLIIENMHLHILPIMNPDGFALRWRGNANNIDLNRDFPDQFFPVNNDIDYRQPETRAIMNWVKQEHFTASASLHGGALVANYPWDGTRDTR
;
A
#
# COMPACT_ATOMS: atom_id res chain seq x y z
N MET A 1 -9.29 9.69 1.49
CA MET A 1 -9.98 10.25 2.68
C MET A 1 -11.48 9.99 2.71
N HIS A 2 -12.19 9.97 1.57
CA HIS A 2 -13.64 9.75 1.55
C HIS A 2 -14.12 8.49 2.29
N LEU A 3 -13.40 7.37 2.20
CA LEU A 3 -13.77 6.14 2.91
C LEU A 3 -13.76 6.33 4.43
N ALA A 4 -12.70 6.90 4.98
CA ALA A 4 -12.59 7.15 6.42
C ALA A 4 -13.74 8.05 6.91
N ASN A 5 -13.98 9.16 6.21
CA ASN A 5 -15.09 10.06 6.56
C ASN A 5 -16.44 9.34 6.46
N CYS A 6 -16.67 8.60 5.37
CA CYS A 6 -17.91 7.86 5.17
C CYS A 6 -18.17 6.87 6.31
N LEU A 7 -17.16 6.11 6.75
CA LEU A 7 -17.31 5.17 7.85
C LEU A 7 -17.61 5.90 9.17
N CYS A 8 -16.91 6.98 9.48
CA CYS A 8 -17.14 7.76 10.70
C CYS A 8 -18.53 8.42 10.70
N ASP A 9 -18.94 9.02 9.58
CA ASP A 9 -20.19 9.76 9.47
C ASP A 9 -21.42 8.84 9.51
N ASN A 10 -21.25 7.57 9.11
CA ASN A 10 -22.32 6.58 9.04
C ASN A 10 -22.27 5.52 10.14
N TYR A 11 -21.29 5.57 11.05
CA TYR A 11 -21.27 4.68 12.21
C TYR A 11 -22.56 4.85 13.03
N LEU A 12 -23.20 3.73 13.38
CA LEU A 12 -24.52 3.66 14.03
C LEU A 12 -25.71 4.18 13.21
N LYS A 13 -25.50 4.59 11.96
CA LYS A 13 -26.58 5.02 11.03
C LYS A 13 -26.78 4.01 9.92
N ASP A 14 -25.69 3.47 9.40
CA ASP A 14 -25.67 2.45 8.35
C ASP A 14 -25.21 1.11 8.93
N SER A 15 -25.90 0.03 8.56
CA SER A 15 -25.62 -1.30 9.08
C SER A 15 -24.28 -1.85 8.57
N LEU A 16 -23.88 -1.53 7.33
CA LEU A 16 -22.62 -1.98 6.77
C LEU A 16 -21.43 -1.23 7.39
N ALA A 17 -21.53 0.09 7.54
CA ALA A 17 -20.51 0.87 8.24
C ALA A 17 -20.32 0.38 9.68
N THR A 18 -21.41 0.11 10.39
CA THR A 18 -21.37 -0.43 11.76
C THR A 18 -20.72 -1.81 11.79
N LEU A 19 -21.10 -2.71 10.88
CA LEU A 19 -20.49 -4.05 10.77
C LEU A 19 -18.98 -3.96 10.57
N ILE A 20 -18.52 -3.09 9.66
CA ILE A 20 -17.10 -2.87 9.38
C ILE A 20 -16.38 -2.38 10.63
N ILE A 21 -16.89 -1.34 11.28
CA ILE A 21 -16.21 -0.72 12.44
C ILE A 21 -16.17 -1.67 13.63
N GLU A 22 -17.20 -2.48 13.86
CA GLU A 22 -17.26 -3.38 15.03
C GLU A 22 -16.52 -4.71 14.82
N ASN A 23 -16.39 -5.21 13.59
CA ASN A 23 -15.87 -6.55 13.32
C ASN A 23 -14.54 -6.57 12.56
N MET A 24 -14.02 -5.42 12.14
CA MET A 24 -12.74 -5.32 11.43
C MET A 24 -11.83 -4.28 12.08
N HIS A 25 -10.60 -4.69 12.39
CA HIS A 25 -9.52 -3.75 12.71
C HIS A 25 -9.00 -3.13 11.41
N LEU A 26 -9.64 -2.03 10.97
CA LEU A 26 -9.35 -1.37 9.71
C LEU A 26 -8.22 -0.35 9.84
N HIS A 27 -7.17 -0.53 9.06
CA HIS A 27 -6.07 0.42 8.92
C HIS A 27 -6.18 1.15 7.57
N ILE A 28 -6.01 2.48 7.58
CA ILE A 28 -6.05 3.30 6.36
C ILE A 28 -4.78 4.14 6.29
N LEU A 29 -3.97 3.92 5.26
CA LEU A 29 -2.85 4.78 4.89
C LEU A 29 -3.24 5.62 3.67
N PRO A 30 -3.58 6.91 3.83
CA PRO A 30 -4.02 7.74 2.70
C PRO A 30 -2.93 7.96 1.65
N ILE A 31 -1.67 7.99 2.07
CA ILE A 31 -0.53 8.26 1.21
C ILE A 31 0.73 7.59 1.75
N MET A 32 1.37 6.76 0.92
CA MET A 32 2.67 6.16 1.23
C MET A 32 3.84 7.05 0.77
N ASN A 33 3.65 7.85 -0.29
CA ASN A 33 4.68 8.69 -0.91
C ASN A 33 4.29 10.19 -0.85
N PRO A 34 4.36 10.84 0.33
CA PRO A 34 4.02 12.26 0.46
C PRO A 34 4.96 13.18 -0.33
N ASP A 35 6.25 12.83 -0.40
CA ASP A 35 7.26 13.61 -1.13
C ASP A 35 6.98 13.61 -2.64
N GLY A 36 6.69 12.43 -3.20
CA GLY A 36 6.34 12.30 -4.60
C GLY A 36 5.06 13.02 -4.97
N PHE A 37 4.07 13.02 -4.07
CA PHE A 37 2.84 13.79 -4.26
C PHE A 37 3.10 15.31 -4.24
N ALA A 38 3.90 15.80 -3.29
CA ALA A 38 4.27 17.21 -3.22
C ALA A 38 5.02 17.67 -4.49
N LEU A 39 5.90 16.81 -5.02
CA LEU A 39 6.68 17.04 -6.24
C LEU A 39 5.90 16.72 -7.54
N ARG A 40 4.69 16.15 -7.44
CA ARG A 40 3.85 15.72 -8.58
C ARG A 40 4.54 14.74 -9.53
N TRP A 41 5.30 13.80 -8.99
CA TRP A 41 5.93 12.73 -9.77
C TRP A 41 5.73 11.36 -9.11
N ARG A 42 6.03 10.28 -9.86
CA ARG A 42 5.78 8.90 -9.42
C ARG A 42 6.74 8.46 -8.32
N GLY A 43 8.02 8.79 -8.46
CA GLY A 43 9.07 8.38 -7.53
C GLY A 43 8.96 9.06 -6.17
N ASN A 44 9.70 8.56 -5.19
CA ASN A 44 9.88 9.26 -3.92
C ASN A 44 10.87 10.44 -4.07
N ALA A 45 11.31 11.05 -2.96
CA ALA A 45 12.27 12.16 -2.99
C ALA A 45 13.59 11.82 -3.71
N ASN A 46 13.99 10.54 -3.71
CA ASN A 46 15.20 10.06 -4.39
C ASN A 46 14.93 9.58 -5.82
N ASN A 47 13.74 9.84 -6.36
CA ASN A 47 13.30 9.39 -7.69
C ASN A 47 13.31 7.85 -7.85
N ILE A 48 13.09 7.11 -6.76
CA ILE A 48 12.96 5.65 -6.78
C ILE A 48 11.49 5.25 -6.86
N ASP A 49 11.17 4.25 -7.67
CA ASP A 49 9.83 3.65 -7.73
C ASP A 49 9.61 2.72 -6.53
N LEU A 50 8.82 3.18 -5.55
CA LEU A 50 8.53 2.42 -4.34
C LEU A 50 7.83 1.08 -4.61
N ASN A 51 7.06 0.95 -5.71
CA ASN A 51 6.44 -0.31 -6.09
C ASN A 51 7.42 -1.27 -6.81
N ARG A 52 8.70 -0.90 -6.86
CA ARG A 52 9.82 -1.70 -7.34
C ARG A 52 10.96 -1.71 -6.34
N ASP A 53 10.72 -1.33 -5.07
CA ASP A 53 11.73 -1.25 -4.00
C ASP A 53 11.54 -2.35 -2.93
N PHE A 54 10.43 -3.09 -2.99
CA PHE A 54 10.19 -4.26 -2.13
C PHE A 54 11.08 -5.46 -2.52
N PRO A 55 11.38 -6.38 -1.58
CA PRO A 55 12.02 -7.64 -1.91
C PRO A 55 11.17 -8.43 -2.91
N ASP A 56 11.82 -8.97 -3.94
CA ASP A 56 11.16 -9.75 -4.98
C ASP A 56 11.61 -11.22 -4.93
N GLN A 57 10.71 -12.12 -5.30
CA GLN A 57 10.94 -13.57 -5.25
C GLN A 57 11.79 -14.11 -6.42
N PHE A 58 11.96 -13.33 -7.49
CA PHE A 58 12.67 -13.70 -8.71
C PHE A 58 13.89 -12.81 -8.97
N PHE A 59 13.82 -11.52 -8.64
CA PHE A 59 14.86 -10.53 -8.92
C PHE A 59 15.48 -9.98 -7.64
N PRO A 60 16.75 -10.31 -7.32
CA PRO A 60 17.39 -9.92 -6.06
C PRO A 60 17.79 -8.43 -5.98
N VAL A 61 17.28 -7.58 -6.88
CA VAL A 61 17.71 -6.17 -7.06
C VAL A 61 17.54 -5.37 -5.76
N ASN A 62 16.54 -5.69 -4.94
CA ASN A 62 16.27 -4.97 -3.70
C ASN A 62 16.47 -5.84 -2.46
N ASN A 63 17.38 -6.82 -2.48
CA ASN A 63 17.58 -7.70 -1.33
C ASN A 63 18.28 -7.00 -0.15
N ASP A 64 19.13 -6.02 -0.45
CA ASP A 64 19.80 -5.25 0.58
C ASP A 64 18.83 -4.24 1.22
N ILE A 65 18.62 -4.40 2.53
CA ILE A 65 17.68 -3.59 3.30
C ILE A 65 18.15 -2.15 3.50
N ASP A 66 19.46 -1.91 3.45
CA ASP A 66 20.04 -0.61 3.75
C ASP A 66 19.86 0.38 2.59
N TYR A 67 19.68 -0.14 1.37
CA TYR A 67 19.39 0.67 0.17
C TYR A 67 17.90 0.92 -0.06
N ARG A 68 17.00 0.28 0.71
CA ARG A 68 15.56 0.50 0.57
C ARG A 68 15.17 1.89 1.07
N GLN A 69 14.19 2.46 0.40
CA GLN A 69 13.65 3.77 0.74
C GLN A 69 12.96 3.75 2.12
N PRO A 70 12.99 4.87 2.87
CA PRO A 70 12.39 4.93 4.20
C PRO A 70 10.91 4.55 4.20
N GLU A 71 10.17 4.90 3.15
CA GLU A 71 8.75 4.55 2.98
C GLU A 71 8.57 3.03 2.89
N THR A 72 9.36 2.35 2.05
CA THR A 72 9.34 0.90 1.89
C THR A 72 9.65 0.21 3.22
N ARG A 73 10.69 0.65 3.94
CA ARG A 73 11.05 0.07 5.25
C ARG A 73 9.95 0.28 6.29
N ALA A 74 9.31 1.44 6.30
CA ALA A 74 8.19 1.73 7.19
C ALA A 74 7.03 0.77 6.95
N ILE A 75 6.64 0.53 5.69
CA ILE A 75 5.57 -0.42 5.36
C ILE A 75 5.98 -1.86 5.71
N MET A 76 7.21 -2.27 5.38
CA MET A 76 7.70 -3.61 5.73
C MET A 76 7.67 -3.86 7.25
N ASN A 77 8.04 -2.87 8.05
CA ASN A 77 8.00 -2.98 9.50
C ASN A 77 6.57 -3.00 10.02
N TRP A 78 5.70 -2.15 9.49
CA TRP A 78 4.29 -2.10 9.88
C TRP A 78 3.55 -3.41 9.58
N VAL A 79 3.72 -3.96 8.38
CA VAL A 79 3.11 -5.24 7.97
C VAL A 79 3.57 -6.41 8.84
N LYS A 80 4.76 -6.33 9.45
CA LYS A 80 5.26 -7.35 10.40
C LYS A 80 4.72 -7.18 11.81
N GLN A 81 4.26 -5.98 12.19
CA GLN A 81 3.77 -5.70 13.54
C GLN A 81 2.30 -6.09 13.73
N GLU A 82 1.53 -6.09 12.65
CA GLU A 82 0.10 -6.37 12.67
C GLU A 82 -0.23 -7.67 11.91
N HIS A 83 -1.32 -8.33 12.28
CA HIS A 83 -1.80 -9.55 11.62
C HIS A 83 -2.79 -9.22 10.51
N PHE A 84 -2.30 -8.63 9.42
CA PHE A 84 -3.16 -8.29 8.27
C PHE A 84 -3.66 -9.55 7.55
N THR A 85 -4.98 -9.73 7.49
CA THR A 85 -5.63 -10.81 6.73
C THR A 85 -5.82 -10.46 5.26
N ALA A 86 -6.10 -9.18 4.97
CA ALA A 86 -6.34 -8.69 3.62
C ALA A 86 -5.80 -7.26 3.49
N SER A 87 -5.37 -6.89 2.29
CA SER A 87 -4.93 -5.53 1.98
C SER A 87 -5.24 -5.20 0.52
N ALA A 88 -5.29 -3.91 0.21
CA ALA A 88 -5.38 -3.40 -1.15
C ALA A 88 -4.56 -2.11 -1.25
N SER A 89 -3.74 -1.98 -2.29
CA SER A 89 -3.08 -0.73 -2.66
C SER A 89 -3.81 -0.09 -3.85
N LEU A 90 -3.93 1.25 -3.84
CA LEU A 90 -4.64 1.99 -4.88
C LEU A 90 -3.64 2.69 -5.80
N HIS A 91 -3.85 2.54 -7.11
CA HIS A 91 -3.03 3.14 -8.17
C HIS A 91 -3.91 3.83 -9.22
N GLY A 92 -3.31 4.78 -9.94
CA GLY A 92 -3.91 5.38 -11.15
C GLY A 92 -3.24 4.86 -12.43
N GLY A 93 -3.85 5.16 -13.57
CA GLY A 93 -3.32 4.87 -14.92
C GLY A 93 -4.12 3.85 -15.72
N ALA A 94 -4.88 2.98 -15.06
CA ALA A 94 -5.80 2.03 -15.69
C ALA A 94 -7.00 1.73 -14.77
N LEU A 95 -8.09 1.23 -15.34
CA LEU A 95 -9.25 0.75 -14.60
C LEU A 95 -9.26 -0.78 -14.61
N VAL A 96 -8.59 -1.38 -13.62
CA VAL A 96 -8.42 -2.84 -13.51
C VAL A 96 -8.21 -3.23 -12.06
N ALA A 97 -8.64 -4.44 -11.69
CA ALA A 97 -8.26 -5.08 -10.43
C ALA A 97 -7.10 -6.04 -10.70
N ASN A 98 -5.89 -5.65 -10.27
CA ASN A 98 -4.69 -6.45 -10.39
C ASN A 98 -4.49 -7.32 -9.14
N TYR A 99 -4.03 -8.55 -9.31
CA TYR A 99 -3.82 -9.51 -8.22
C TYR A 99 -2.54 -10.33 -8.45
N PRO A 100 -1.95 -10.94 -7.40
CA PRO A 100 -0.70 -11.68 -7.54
C PRO A 100 -0.74 -12.78 -8.61
N TRP A 101 0.36 -13.01 -9.32
CA TRP A 101 1.70 -12.44 -9.12
C TRP A 101 2.05 -11.36 -10.16
N ASP A 102 2.81 -10.34 -9.73
CA ASP A 102 3.26 -9.22 -10.58
C ASP A 102 4.59 -9.46 -11.31
N GLY A 103 5.22 -10.62 -11.10
CA GLY A 103 6.48 -11.02 -11.72
C GLY A 103 6.48 -12.49 -12.08
N THR A 104 7.46 -12.89 -12.89
CA THR A 104 7.68 -14.29 -13.29
C THR A 104 9.18 -14.56 -13.46
N ARG A 105 9.57 -15.84 -13.40
CA ARG A 105 10.93 -16.29 -13.78
C ARG A 105 11.15 -16.28 -15.29
N ASP A 106 10.09 -16.17 -16.08
CA ASP A 106 10.21 -16.13 -17.53
C ASP A 106 10.87 -14.82 -17.96
N THR A 107 12.00 -14.92 -18.66
CA THR A 107 12.79 -13.79 -19.16
C THR A 107 12.65 -13.62 -20.67
N ARG A 108 11.70 -14.29 -21.32
CA ARG A 108 11.49 -14.20 -22.77
C ARG A 108 10.97 -12.84 -23.23
#